data_AF-A0A975TIG9-F1
#
_entry.id   AF-A0A975TIG9-F1
#
_cell.length_a   1.000
_cell.length_b   1.000
_cell.length_c   1.000
_cell.angle_alpha   90.00
_cell.angle_beta   90.00
_cell.angle_gamma   90.00
#
_symmetry.space_group_name_H-M   'P 1'
#
loop_
_entity.id
_entity.type
_entity.pdbx_description
1 polymer ?
#
loop_
_entity_poly.entity_id
_entity_poly.type
_entity_poly.pdbx_seq_one_letter_code
_entity_poly.pdbx_strand_id
1 'polypeptide(L)'
;MVNVLSSGVWTGVDVDASQFSGLQTKRLAWGEVADDVKSAYVFEGASTQVALDGTPSVIGYFKHYNHVIPMPPNPMFTAQLTITVAFGNKDRRTVGPVKFQHYETPNVGVAQEDTVELEEVKFKQVVQVENRWYDMHVQGFLQFGEISRHFVSVEDSAEPNVAELRACFIPYQGPA
;
A
#
# COMPACT_ATOMS: atom_id res chain seq x y z
N MET A 1 13.82 16.85 9.92
CA MET A 1 13.19 15.52 9.77
C MET A 1 12.57 15.11 11.09
N VAL A 2 11.55 14.25 11.07
CA VAL A 2 10.89 13.73 12.28
C VAL A 2 10.73 12.22 12.21
N ASN A 3 10.80 11.54 13.36
CA ASN A 3 10.60 10.09 13.42
C ASN A 3 9.12 9.75 13.25
N VAL A 4 8.83 8.88 12.29
CA VAL A 4 7.51 8.35 11.99
C VAL A 4 7.55 6.85 12.05
N LEU A 5 6.64 6.30 12.84
CA LEU A 5 6.31 4.89 12.88
C LEU A 5 5.01 4.72 12.12
N SER A 6 4.99 3.86 11.11
CA SER A 6 3.77 3.52 10.41
C SER A 6 3.43 2.05 10.58
N SER A 7 2.17 1.73 10.35
CA SER A 7 1.64 0.38 10.20
C SER A 7 0.41 0.44 9.31
N GLY A 8 -0.04 -0.68 8.77
CA GLY A 8 -1.27 -0.69 7.98
C GLY A 8 -1.98 -2.03 8.03
N VAL A 9 -3.27 -1.98 7.74
CA VAL A 9 -4.14 -3.15 7.65
C VAL A 9 -5.03 -3.04 6.42
N TRP A 10 -5.21 -4.15 5.73
CA TRP A 10 -6.13 -4.26 4.59
C TRP A 10 -7.55 -4.33 5.12
N THR A 11 -8.38 -3.32 4.87
CA THR A 11 -9.69 -3.17 5.49
C THR A 11 -10.85 -3.66 4.63
N GLY A 12 -10.65 -3.80 3.32
CA GLY A 12 -11.71 -4.21 2.42
C GLY A 12 -11.24 -4.48 1.00
N VAL A 13 -12.17 -5.03 0.22
CA VAL A 13 -12.13 -5.21 -1.23
C VAL A 13 -13.48 -4.76 -1.80
N ASP A 14 -13.54 -4.38 -3.06
CA ASP A 14 -14.79 -3.95 -3.75
C ASP A 14 -15.53 -5.08 -4.48
N VAL A 15 -15.06 -6.32 -4.31
CA VAL A 15 -15.68 -7.55 -4.82
C VAL A 15 -16.10 -8.44 -3.65
N ASP A 16 -16.55 -9.68 -3.92
CA ASP A 16 -16.92 -10.64 -2.87
C ASP A 16 -15.73 -10.94 -1.93
N ALA A 17 -15.80 -10.43 -0.71
CA ALA A 17 -14.76 -10.58 0.30
C ALA A 17 -14.56 -12.03 0.78
N SER A 18 -15.48 -12.95 0.50
CA SER A 18 -15.32 -14.36 0.86
C SER A 18 -14.18 -15.07 0.12
N GLN A 19 -13.76 -14.51 -1.03
CA GLN A 19 -12.61 -14.97 -1.82
C GLN A 19 -11.26 -14.54 -1.22
N PHE A 20 -11.29 -13.72 -0.17
CA PHE A 20 -10.12 -13.11 0.43
C PHE A 20 -9.95 -13.56 1.87
N SER A 21 -8.70 -13.66 2.28
CA SER A 21 -8.30 -13.94 3.66
C SER A 21 -7.36 -12.85 4.18
N GLY A 22 -7.35 -12.64 5.50
CA GLY A 22 -6.45 -11.68 6.14
C GLY A 22 -6.91 -10.21 6.12
N LEU A 23 -8.18 -9.95 5.78
CA LEU A 23 -8.81 -8.65 6.08
C LEU A 23 -8.63 -8.30 7.57
N GLN A 24 -8.47 -7.00 7.85
CA GLN A 24 -8.08 -6.44 9.14
C GLN A 24 -6.68 -6.84 9.63
N THR A 25 -5.85 -7.39 8.75
CA THR A 25 -4.44 -7.69 9.03
C THR A 25 -3.52 -6.99 8.04
N LYS A 26 -2.20 -7.12 8.25
CA LYS A 26 -1.19 -6.60 7.31
C LYS A 26 -1.09 -7.39 5.99
N ARG A 27 -1.70 -8.58 5.91
CA ARG A 27 -1.66 -9.48 4.74
C ARG A 27 -3.07 -9.69 4.20
N LEU A 28 -3.28 -9.41 2.92
CA LEU A 28 -4.50 -9.75 2.19
C LEU A 28 -4.14 -10.81 1.14
N ALA A 29 -4.79 -11.96 1.15
CA ALA A 29 -4.48 -13.06 0.24
C ALA A 29 -5.73 -13.57 -0.49
N TRP A 30 -5.58 -14.00 -1.73
CA TRP A 30 -6.63 -14.49 -2.62
C TRP A 30 -6.18 -15.71 -3.44
N GLY A 31 -7.14 -16.35 -4.11
CA GLY A 31 -6.92 -17.53 -4.95
C GLY A 31 -7.45 -18.82 -4.33
N GLU A 32 -8.07 -19.66 -5.15
CA GLU A 32 -8.66 -20.96 -4.74
C GLU A 32 -7.59 -22.07 -4.68
N VAL A 33 -6.57 -21.84 -3.86
CA VAL A 33 -5.41 -22.72 -3.65
C VAL A 33 -5.07 -22.80 -2.16
N ALA A 34 -4.12 -23.67 -1.79
CA ALA A 34 -3.62 -23.74 -0.41
C ALA A 34 -3.01 -22.39 0.03
N ASP A 35 -3.13 -22.06 1.32
CA ASP A 35 -2.79 -20.71 1.84
C ASP A 35 -1.34 -20.28 1.60
N ASP A 36 -0.41 -21.23 1.52
CA ASP A 36 1.02 -21.00 1.30
C ASP A 36 1.38 -20.67 -0.16
N VAL A 37 0.45 -20.89 -1.10
CA VAL A 37 0.63 -20.62 -2.53
C VAL A 37 -0.35 -19.57 -3.07
N LYS A 38 -1.10 -18.90 -2.18
CA LYS A 38 -2.01 -17.80 -2.54
C LYS A 38 -1.25 -16.54 -2.91
N SER A 39 -1.68 -15.88 -4.00
CA SER A 39 -1.29 -14.50 -4.26
C SER A 39 -1.72 -13.60 -3.11
N ALA A 40 -0.89 -12.62 -2.79
CA ALA A 40 -1.11 -11.80 -1.60
C ALA A 40 -0.42 -10.44 -1.65
N TYR A 41 -1.06 -9.46 -1.04
CA TYR A 41 -0.42 -8.24 -0.60
C TYR A 41 0.01 -8.33 0.85
N VAL A 42 1.19 -7.80 1.15
CA VAL A 42 1.62 -7.50 2.51
C VAL A 42 2.06 -6.04 2.58
N PHE A 43 1.51 -5.32 3.56
CA PHE A 43 2.00 -3.99 3.90
C PHE A 43 2.82 -4.06 5.20
N GLU A 44 4.10 -3.74 5.10
CA GLU A 44 4.95 -3.57 6.27
C GLU A 44 5.15 -2.09 6.54
N GLY A 45 4.76 -1.65 7.72
CA GLY A 45 5.06 -0.30 8.17
C GLY A 45 6.57 -0.05 8.30
N ALA A 46 6.95 1.22 8.43
CA ALA A 46 8.33 1.65 8.56
C ALA A 46 8.54 2.46 9.84
N SER A 47 9.75 2.42 10.38
CA SER A 47 10.25 3.37 11.38
C SER A 47 11.31 4.22 10.70
N THR A 48 10.97 5.44 10.28
CA THR A 48 11.86 6.26 9.46
C THR A 48 11.85 7.74 9.84
N GLN A 49 12.85 8.47 9.37
CA GLN A 49 12.89 9.92 9.40
C GLN A 49 12.20 10.48 8.16
N VAL A 50 11.14 11.26 8.35
CA VAL A 50 10.43 11.93 7.25
C VAL A 50 10.78 13.41 7.18
N ALA A 51 10.84 13.93 5.96
CA ALA A 51 10.93 15.36 5.72
C ALA A 51 9.54 16.02 5.78
N LEU A 52 9.49 17.24 6.28
CA LEU A 52 8.26 18.05 6.42
C LEU A 52 8.22 19.23 5.43
N ASP A 53 9.05 19.15 4.40
CA ASP A 53 9.24 20.16 3.35
C ASP A 53 8.60 19.76 2.01
N GLY A 54 7.81 18.68 2.00
CA GLY A 54 7.24 18.11 0.79
C GLY A 54 8.11 17.06 0.09
N THR A 55 9.30 16.74 0.59
CA THR A 55 10.13 15.67 0.03
C THR A 55 9.51 14.29 0.30
N PRO A 56 9.32 13.42 -0.73
CA PRO A 56 8.76 12.09 -0.54
C PRO A 56 9.63 11.19 0.37
N SER A 57 9.03 10.73 1.45
CA SER A 57 9.66 9.84 2.44
C SER A 57 8.96 8.47 2.43
N VAL A 58 9.69 7.42 2.81
CA VAL A 58 9.09 6.08 2.95
C VAL A 58 8.09 6.06 4.10
N ILE A 59 6.92 5.47 3.87
CA ILE A 59 5.91 5.25 4.90
C ILE A 59 5.57 3.76 5.07
N GLY A 60 6.26 2.88 4.36
CA GLY A 60 6.08 1.44 4.44
C GLY A 60 6.56 0.76 3.18
N TYR A 61 6.49 -0.56 3.19
CA TYR A 61 6.86 -1.44 2.09
C TYR A 61 5.60 -2.19 1.66
N PHE A 62 5.29 -2.07 0.37
CA PHE A 62 4.27 -2.85 -0.28
C PHE A 62 4.95 -4.06 -0.91
N LYS A 63 4.47 -5.26 -0.54
CA LYS A 63 4.95 -6.52 -1.10
C LYS A 63 3.80 -7.20 -1.83
N HIS A 64 4.05 -7.64 -3.04
CA HIS A 64 3.14 -8.47 -3.81
C HIS A 64 3.76 -9.86 -4.03
N TYR A 65 3.15 -10.85 -3.39
CA TYR A 65 3.37 -12.25 -3.67
C TYR A 65 2.49 -12.59 -4.87
N ASN A 66 3.07 -12.56 -6.07
CA ASN A 66 2.38 -12.89 -7.31
C ASN A 66 2.63 -14.37 -7.62
N HIS A 67 1.69 -15.24 -7.27
CA HIS A 67 1.79 -16.68 -7.48
C HIS A 67 0.86 -17.12 -8.60
N VAL A 68 1.23 -18.22 -9.28
CA VAL A 68 0.38 -18.85 -10.28
C VAL A 68 -0.87 -19.41 -9.60
N ILE A 69 -2.00 -18.72 -9.72
CA ILE A 69 -3.30 -19.16 -9.20
C ILE A 69 -4.27 -19.44 -10.35
N PRO A 70 -5.29 -20.30 -10.15
CA PRO A 70 -6.43 -20.37 -11.05
C PRO A 70 -7.07 -19.00 -11.19
N MET A 71 -7.41 -18.62 -12.42
CA MET A 71 -8.05 -17.33 -12.72
C MET A 71 -9.24 -17.07 -11.79
N PRO A 72 -9.20 -16.03 -10.95
CA PRO A 72 -10.30 -15.75 -10.03
C PRO A 72 -11.53 -15.28 -10.81
N PRO A 73 -12.74 -15.41 -10.22
CA PRO A 73 -13.97 -14.89 -10.85
C PRO A 73 -13.91 -13.38 -11.14
N ASN A 74 -13.12 -12.64 -10.34
CA ASN A 74 -12.87 -11.21 -10.51
C ASN A 74 -11.35 -10.98 -10.63
N PRO A 75 -10.77 -10.96 -11.85
CA PRO A 75 -9.36 -10.64 -12.04
C PRO A 75 -9.03 -9.18 -11.80
N MET A 76 -10.04 -8.31 -11.74
CA MET A 76 -9.91 -6.90 -11.40
C MET A 76 -10.64 -6.64 -10.10
N PHE A 77 -9.94 -6.06 -9.12
CA PHE A 77 -10.53 -5.65 -7.85
C PHE A 77 -9.73 -4.51 -7.23
N THR A 78 -10.36 -3.77 -6.31
CA THR A 78 -9.72 -2.72 -5.52
C THR A 78 -9.50 -3.18 -4.09
N ALA A 79 -8.24 -3.36 -3.69
CA ALA A 79 -7.88 -3.57 -2.28
C ALA A 79 -7.79 -2.23 -1.53
N GLN A 80 -8.26 -2.22 -0.29
CA GLN A 80 -8.30 -1.01 0.54
C GLN A 80 -7.35 -1.16 1.73
N LEU A 81 -6.37 -0.27 1.85
CA LEU A 81 -5.43 -0.23 2.96
C LEU A 81 -5.73 0.97 3.86
N THR A 82 -5.82 0.74 5.16
CA THR A 82 -5.82 1.80 6.17
C THR A 82 -4.44 1.86 6.81
N ILE A 83 -3.85 3.05 6.88
CA ILE A 83 -2.50 3.30 7.38
C ILE A 83 -2.62 4.05 8.71
N THR A 84 -1.92 3.58 9.73
CA THR A 84 -1.71 4.32 10.97
C THR A 84 -0.30 4.86 11.00
N VAL A 85 -0.14 6.15 11.27
CA VAL A 85 1.14 6.81 11.48
C VAL A 85 1.23 7.35 12.90
N ALA A 86 2.41 7.25 13.50
CA ALA A 86 2.72 7.74 14.83
C ALA A 86 3.98 8.59 14.79
N PHE A 87 3.94 9.74 15.45
CA PHE A 87 5.05 10.71 15.45
C PHE A 87 5.73 10.70 16.82
N GLY A 88 6.99 10.25 16.84
CA GLY A 88 7.67 9.95 18.10
C GLY A 88 6.85 9.02 19.00
N ASN A 89 6.67 9.41 20.27
CA ASN A 89 5.99 8.58 21.29
C ASN A 89 4.59 9.08 21.69
N LYS A 90 4.00 10.03 20.96
CA LYS A 90 2.82 10.77 21.47
C LYS A 90 1.54 10.44 20.72
N ASP A 91 1.43 10.87 19.46
CA ASP A 91 0.16 10.84 18.74
C ASP A 91 0.16 9.82 17.60
N ARG A 92 -0.92 9.02 17.54
CA ARG A 92 -1.21 8.08 16.46
C ARG A 92 -2.41 8.58 15.67
N ARG A 93 -2.34 8.53 14.34
CA ARG A 93 -3.44 8.86 13.44
C ARG A 93 -3.61 7.75 12.42
N THR A 94 -4.84 7.30 12.29
CA THR A 94 -5.27 6.32 11.30
C THR A 94 -5.93 7.06 10.14
N VAL A 95 -5.48 6.79 8.92
CA VAL A 95 -5.93 7.40 7.68
C VAL A 95 -6.22 6.32 6.65
N GLY A 96 -7.17 6.57 5.77
CA GLY A 96 -7.56 5.61 4.75
C GLY A 96 -9.01 5.79 4.29
N PRO A 97 -9.45 4.95 3.35
CA PRO A 97 -8.64 3.93 2.68
C PRO A 97 -7.71 4.52 1.61
N VAL A 98 -6.51 3.97 1.46
CA VAL A 98 -5.72 4.02 0.22
C VAL A 98 -6.19 2.87 -0.65
N LYS A 99 -6.53 3.15 -1.91
CA LYS A 99 -7.11 2.18 -2.84
C LYS A 99 -6.06 1.70 -3.84
N PHE A 100 -5.94 0.38 -3.95
CA PHE A 100 -5.01 -0.33 -4.83
C PHE A 100 -5.85 -1.08 -5.86
N GLN A 101 -5.86 -0.61 -7.09
CA GLN A 101 -6.57 -1.26 -8.19
C GLN A 101 -5.68 -2.38 -8.74
N HIS A 102 -6.04 -3.62 -8.45
CA HIS A 102 -5.34 -4.81 -8.92
C HIS A 102 -5.89 -5.26 -10.26
N TYR A 103 -4.99 -5.75 -11.10
CA TYR A 103 -5.33 -6.53 -12.27
C TYR A 103 -4.45 -7.78 -12.33
N GLU A 104 -5.08 -8.94 -12.13
CA GLU A 104 -4.52 -10.27 -12.34
C GLU A 104 -4.55 -10.58 -13.84
N THR A 105 -3.37 -10.72 -14.44
CA THR A 105 -3.26 -10.96 -15.87
C THR A 105 -3.54 -12.43 -16.21
N PRO A 106 -4.26 -12.74 -17.30
CA PRO A 106 -4.41 -14.11 -17.75
C PRO A 106 -3.06 -14.72 -18.15
N ASN A 107 -2.66 -15.78 -17.44
CA ASN A 107 -1.49 -16.59 -17.76
C ASN A 107 -1.68 -17.39 -19.05
N VAL A 108 -1.67 -16.71 -20.19
CA VAL A 108 -1.73 -17.31 -21.53
C VAL A 108 -0.33 -17.33 -22.12
N GLY A 109 0.35 -18.47 -22.00
CA GLY A 109 1.69 -18.67 -22.55
C GLY A 109 2.79 -18.36 -21.54
N VAL A 110 3.65 -17.38 -21.81
CA VAL A 110 4.69 -16.95 -20.88
C VAL A 110 4.02 -16.19 -19.72
N ALA A 111 4.49 -16.42 -18.50
CA ALA A 111 4.08 -15.70 -17.29
C ALA A 111 3.94 -14.18 -17.56
N GLN A 112 2.79 -13.61 -17.20
CA GLN A 112 2.48 -12.19 -17.41
C GLN A 112 2.61 -11.42 -16.10
N GLU A 113 2.94 -10.13 -16.22
CA GLU A 113 3.11 -9.28 -15.06
C GLU A 113 1.76 -8.78 -14.55
N ASP A 114 1.48 -9.00 -13.27
CA ASP A 114 0.34 -8.37 -12.62
C ASP A 114 0.65 -6.91 -12.32
N THR A 115 -0.41 -6.10 -12.34
CA THR A 115 -0.29 -4.66 -12.18
C THR A 115 -1.17 -4.14 -11.06
N VAL A 116 -0.65 -3.13 -10.35
CA VAL A 116 -1.36 -2.46 -9.27
C VAL A 116 -1.28 -0.95 -9.47
N GLU A 117 -2.44 -0.31 -9.54
CA GLU A 117 -2.55 1.14 -9.70
C GLU A 117 -3.03 1.83 -8.42
N LEU A 118 -2.41 2.98 -8.12
CA LEU A 118 -2.79 3.86 -7.03
C LEU A 118 -3.47 5.13 -7.56
N GLU A 119 -4.62 5.45 -6.99
CA GLU A 119 -5.21 6.78 -7.16
C GLU A 119 -4.39 7.84 -6.40
N GLU A 120 -4.59 9.11 -6.77
CA GLU A 120 -4.08 10.21 -5.95
C GLU A 120 -4.81 10.26 -4.61
N VAL A 121 -4.06 10.14 -3.51
CA VAL A 121 -4.64 10.14 -2.16
C VAL A 121 -3.97 11.19 -1.28
N LYS A 122 -4.81 12.05 -0.68
CA LYS A 122 -4.41 13.10 0.26
C LYS A 122 -5.23 12.99 1.53
N PHE A 123 -4.55 13.04 2.67
CA PHE A 123 -5.16 13.05 3.99
C PHE A 123 -4.79 14.35 4.69
N LYS A 124 -5.78 15.01 5.31
CA LYS A 124 -5.57 16.28 5.99
C LYS A 124 -5.21 16.08 7.45
N GLN A 125 -4.37 16.96 8.00
CA GLN A 125 -4.06 17.02 9.44
C GLN A 125 -3.64 15.67 10.04
N VAL A 126 -2.77 14.96 9.33
CA VAL A 126 -2.32 13.61 9.73
C VAL A 126 -1.28 13.66 10.84
N VAL A 127 -0.51 14.74 10.88
CA VAL A 127 0.70 14.86 11.69
C VAL A 127 0.73 16.20 12.38
N GLN A 128 1.11 16.23 13.66
CA GLN A 128 1.45 17.48 14.34
C GLN A 128 2.91 17.49 14.77
N VAL A 129 3.64 18.53 14.36
CA VAL A 129 5.03 18.78 14.78
C VAL A 129 5.14 20.22 15.21
N GLU A 130 5.65 20.47 16.42
CA GLU A 130 5.81 21.83 16.97
C GLU A 130 4.53 22.67 16.86
N ASN A 131 3.39 22.06 17.24
CA ASN A 131 2.03 22.62 17.15
C ASN A 131 1.52 22.94 15.73
N ARG A 132 2.26 22.59 14.68
CA ARG A 132 1.83 22.75 13.28
C ARG A 132 1.31 21.44 12.70
N TRP A 133 0.14 21.47 12.08
CA TRP A 133 -0.43 20.33 11.37
C TRP A 133 0.15 20.18 9.97
N TYR A 134 0.32 18.93 9.54
CA TYR A 134 0.75 18.57 8.18
C TYR A 134 -0.23 17.57 7.57
N ASP A 135 -0.48 17.77 6.28
CA ASP A 135 -1.19 16.85 5.41
C ASP A 135 -0.23 15.77 4.91
N MET A 136 -0.77 14.60 4.60
CA MET A 136 -0.02 13.46 4.05
C MET A 136 -0.52 13.19 2.64
N HIS A 137 0.36 13.27 1.66
CA HIS A 137 0.04 12.97 0.26
C HIS A 137 0.79 11.72 -0.18
N VAL A 138 0.07 10.64 -0.44
CA VAL A 138 0.66 9.41 -0.98
C VAL A 138 1.08 9.70 -2.43
N GLN A 139 2.38 9.54 -2.69
CA GLN A 139 2.97 9.85 -4.01
C GLN A 139 2.91 8.63 -4.94
N GLY A 140 3.15 7.45 -4.39
CA GLY A 140 3.14 6.20 -5.14
C GLY A 140 4.16 5.19 -4.63
N PHE A 141 4.54 4.26 -5.48
CA PHE A 141 5.54 3.24 -5.28
C PHE A 141 6.90 3.72 -5.78
N LEU A 142 7.95 3.59 -4.97
CA LEU A 142 9.32 3.65 -5.48
C LEU A 142 9.72 2.23 -5.92
N GLN A 143 9.77 2.02 -7.23
CA GLN A 143 10.24 0.78 -7.87
C GLN A 143 11.24 1.15 -8.96
N PHE A 144 12.35 0.41 -9.07
CA PHE A 144 13.40 0.67 -10.07
C PHE A 144 13.99 2.09 -10.05
N GLY A 145 13.94 2.77 -8.90
CA GLY A 145 14.49 4.11 -8.71
C GLY A 145 13.53 5.26 -9.06
N GLU A 146 12.32 4.97 -9.52
CA GLU A 146 11.31 5.97 -9.88
C GLU A 146 10.06 5.86 -9.01
N ILE A 147 9.47 7.01 -8.65
CA ILE A 147 8.18 7.04 -7.97
C ILE A 147 7.09 7.05 -9.04
N SER A 148 6.32 5.97 -9.11
CA SER A 148 5.18 5.83 -10.01
C SER A 148 3.92 5.49 -9.21
N ARG A 149 2.75 5.62 -9.84
CA ARG A 149 1.48 5.09 -9.30
C ARG A 149 1.14 3.71 -9.84
N HIS A 150 2.08 3.10 -10.55
CA HIS A 150 1.91 1.82 -11.24
C HIS A 150 3.00 0.87 -10.77
N PHE A 151 2.60 -0.19 -10.09
CA PHE A 151 3.47 -1.24 -9.61
C PHE A 151 3.33 -2.46 -10.50
N VAL A 152 4.47 -3.03 -10.88
CA VAL A 152 4.55 -4.22 -11.72
C VAL A 152 5.15 -5.35 -10.91
N SER A 153 4.59 -6.54 -11.05
CA SER A 153 5.06 -7.74 -10.34
C SER A 153 5.28 -8.91 -11.28
N VAL A 154 6.49 -9.44 -11.25
CA VAL A 154 6.85 -10.69 -11.92
C VAL A 154 6.18 -11.85 -11.21
N GLU A 155 5.54 -12.73 -11.98
CA GLU A 155 4.88 -13.94 -11.49
C GLU A 155 5.91 -15.00 -11.04
N ASP A 156 5.54 -15.76 -10.01
CA ASP A 156 6.25 -16.92 -9.45
C ASP A 156 7.73 -16.66 -9.09
N SER A 157 8.03 -15.42 -8.73
CA SER A 157 9.32 -15.07 -8.17
C SER A 157 9.52 -15.76 -6.81
N ALA A 158 10.74 -16.27 -6.58
CA ALA A 158 11.11 -16.90 -5.31
C ALA A 158 10.98 -15.94 -4.10
N GLU A 159 11.09 -14.64 -4.35
CA GLU A 159 10.89 -13.57 -3.38
C GLU A 159 9.73 -12.68 -3.83
N PRO A 160 8.97 -12.06 -2.90
CA PRO A 160 7.88 -11.17 -3.29
C PRO A 160 8.41 -9.96 -4.06
N ASN A 161 7.61 -9.45 -4.98
CA ASN A 161 7.88 -8.17 -5.61
C ASN A 161 7.70 -7.07 -4.55
N VAL A 162 8.67 -6.17 -4.39
CA VAL A 162 8.66 -5.16 -3.33
C VAL A 162 8.80 -3.75 -3.92
N ALA A 163 8.00 -2.83 -3.39
CA ALA A 163 8.21 -1.39 -3.57
C ALA A 163 8.06 -0.64 -2.26
N GLU A 164 8.70 0.52 -2.16
CA GLU A 164 8.46 1.41 -1.04
C GLU A 164 7.22 2.25 -1.33
N LEU A 165 6.29 2.32 -0.39
CA LEU A 165 5.20 3.29 -0.47
C LEU A 165 5.75 4.64 0.02
N ARG A 166 5.73 5.64 -0.86
CA ARG A 166 6.26 6.99 -0.61
C ARG A 166 5.13 7.98 -0.38
N ALA A 167 5.29 8.85 0.61
CA ALA A 167 4.40 9.98 0.83
C ALA A 167 5.19 11.23 1.21
N CYS A 168 4.65 12.40 0.88
CA CYS A 168 5.18 13.66 1.37
C CYS A 168 4.28 14.26 2.44
N PHE A 169 4.89 15.04 3.33
CA PHE A 169 4.21 15.77 4.40
C PHE A 169 4.34 17.26 4.15
N ILE A 170 3.21 17.95 4.02
CA ILE A 170 3.14 19.36 3.64
C ILE A 170 2.36 20.11 4.71
N PRO A 171 2.78 21.32 5.12
CA PRO A 171 2.02 22.09 6.09
C PRO A 171 0.55 22.27 5.70
N TYR A 172 -0.34 21.92 6.63
CA TYR A 172 -1.78 22.14 6.47
C TYR A 172 -2.07 23.64 6.35
N GLN A 173 -2.83 24.03 5.33
CA GLN A 173 -3.12 25.43 5.00
C GLN A 173 -4.47 25.92 5.56
N GLY A 174 -5.18 25.10 6.34
CA GLY A 174 -6.53 25.42 6.82
C GLY A 174 -7.63 24.86 5.92
N PRO A 175 -8.91 25.04 6.32
CA PRO A 175 -10.04 24.77 5.44
C PRO A 175 -10.00 25.74 4.26
N ALA A 176 -10.31 25.23 3.07
CA ALA A 176 -10.50 26.04 1.87
C ALA A 176 -11.87 26.73 1.90
#